data_AF-A0A963HBH0-F1
#
_entry.id   AF-A0A963HBH0-F1
#
_cell.length_a   1.000
_cell.length_b   1.000
_cell.length_c   1.000
_cell.angle_alpha   90.00
_cell.angle_beta   90.00
_cell.angle_gamma   90.00
#
_symmetry.space_group_name_H-M   'P 1'
#
loop_
_entity.id
_entity.type
_entity.pdbx_description
1 polymer ?
#
loop_
_entity_poly.entity_id
_entity_poly.type
_entity_poly.pdbx_seq_one_letter_code
_entity_poly.pdbx_strand_id
1 'polypeptide(L)'
;VSSSRHERQGALLFIDLDNFKTLNDTLGHDMGDRLLQHVARRLSDCVRERDTVARLGGDEFVVMLEDLGRRPEDAAAQTRNVAGKILDVLNQPYDLTGHEYHNTPSIGITLFGDGKDGIDELMKRADLAMYEAKAAGRNTLRFFDPQMQAVVTARASLEKDLRDALHKRELVLFYQPQVDVTGRVIGAEALLRWQHPQRGMVSPGEFIPLAEETGLILPLGLWVLETASAQSVVWATGRPDFTVSVNVSARQFRQANFVEQVLAVLARSGAEPKHLKLELTESMLFDNVQEMIAKMSALKDRGVGFSLDDFGTGYSSLSYLKRLPLDQLKIDQSFVRDLLTDPNDEVIARTIIALASTLGLAVIAEGVETVEQRDALEAQGCHAYQGYLFSRPLPVAEFDVFLQRQ
;
A
#
# COMPACT_ATOMS: atom_id res chain seq x y z
N VAL A 1 28.43 22.62 -18.35
CA VAL A 1 27.36 23.55 -17.96
C VAL A 1 27.96 24.95 -17.84
N SER A 2 27.47 25.94 -18.59
CA SER A 2 28.10 27.27 -18.73
C SER A 2 28.11 28.09 -17.43
N SER A 3 27.22 27.75 -16.49
CA SER A 3 27.04 28.38 -15.18
C SER A 3 28.26 28.32 -14.25
N SER A 4 29.17 27.33 -14.40
CA SER A 4 30.35 27.21 -13.54
C SER A 4 31.37 28.35 -13.70
N ARG A 5 31.26 29.15 -14.77
CA ARG A 5 32.15 30.30 -15.02
C ARG A 5 31.69 31.62 -14.40
N HIS A 6 30.47 31.72 -13.86
CA HIS A 6 29.87 33.02 -13.51
C HIS A 6 29.16 33.12 -12.14
N GLU A 7 29.28 32.12 -11.24
CA GLU A 7 28.61 32.11 -9.92
C GLU A 7 27.11 32.42 -10.01
N ARG A 8 26.47 31.89 -11.07
CA ARG A 8 25.05 32.14 -11.37
C ARG A 8 24.26 30.86 -11.23
N GLN A 9 23.12 30.99 -10.57
CA GLN A 9 22.16 29.92 -10.38
C GLN A 9 21.49 29.56 -11.72
N GLY A 10 21.16 28.29 -11.86
CA GLY A 10 20.34 27.73 -12.91
C GLY A 10 19.36 26.70 -12.34
N ALA A 11 18.49 26.20 -13.19
CA ALA A 11 17.53 25.17 -12.83
C ALA A 11 17.42 24.12 -13.93
N LEU A 12 17.19 22.88 -13.52
CA LEU A 12 16.89 21.77 -14.40
C LEU A 12 15.47 21.29 -14.09
N LEU A 13 14.62 21.26 -15.11
CA LEU A 13 13.27 20.74 -15.05
C LEU A 13 13.23 19.43 -15.83
N PHE A 14 12.79 18.36 -15.18
CA PHE A 14 12.49 17.07 -15.80
C PHE A 14 10.97 16.97 -15.95
N ILE A 15 10.50 16.68 -17.16
CA ILE A 15 9.09 16.74 -17.53
C ILE A 15 8.71 15.40 -18.15
N ASP A 16 7.64 14.79 -17.66
CA ASP A 16 7.07 13.56 -18.18
C ASP A 16 5.59 13.78 -18.48
N LEU A 17 5.10 13.20 -19.58
CA LEU A 17 3.70 13.33 -20.00
C LEU A 17 2.85 12.22 -19.37
N ASP A 18 1.91 12.62 -18.53
CA ASP A 18 1.08 11.69 -17.80
C ASP A 18 0.25 10.81 -18.75
N ASN A 19 0.29 9.50 -18.51
CA ASN A 19 -0.49 8.49 -19.24
C ASN A 19 -0.26 8.50 -20.77
N PHE A 20 0.90 8.94 -21.26
CA PHE A 20 1.22 8.96 -22.69
C PHE A 20 1.08 7.57 -23.36
N LYS A 21 1.44 6.50 -22.64
CA LYS A 21 1.27 5.13 -23.12
C LYS A 21 -0.19 4.82 -23.46
N THR A 22 -1.15 5.27 -22.65
CA THR A 22 -2.58 5.06 -22.88
C THR A 22 -3.02 5.68 -24.21
N LEU A 23 -2.47 6.85 -24.58
CA LEU A 23 -2.72 7.44 -25.89
C LEU A 23 -2.20 6.55 -27.01
N ASN A 24 -0.96 6.05 -26.90
CA ASN A 24 -0.41 5.15 -27.94
C ASN A 24 -1.24 3.86 -28.07
N ASP A 25 -1.65 3.28 -26.95
CA ASP A 25 -2.43 2.04 -26.93
C ASP A 25 -3.85 2.25 -27.49
N THR A 26 -4.41 3.48 -27.39
CA THR A 26 -5.78 3.79 -27.80
C THR A 26 -5.89 4.39 -29.21
N LEU A 27 -4.99 5.32 -29.56
CA LEU A 27 -5.05 6.13 -30.78
C LEU A 27 -3.89 5.85 -31.74
N GLY A 28 -2.95 4.98 -31.35
CA GLY A 28 -1.80 4.59 -32.16
C GLY A 28 -0.59 5.52 -32.02
N HIS A 29 0.58 4.99 -32.38
CA HIS A 29 1.86 5.69 -32.25
C HIS A 29 1.95 6.98 -33.08
N ASP A 30 1.32 7.03 -34.25
CA ASP A 30 1.29 8.24 -35.10
C ASP A 30 0.70 9.45 -34.36
N MET A 31 -0.28 9.21 -33.48
CA MET A 31 -0.90 10.25 -32.68
C MET A 31 0.00 10.69 -31.52
N GLY A 32 0.73 9.74 -30.94
CA GLY A 32 1.76 10.01 -29.93
C GLY A 32 2.87 10.89 -30.47
N ASP A 33 3.35 10.61 -31.68
CA ASP A 33 4.40 11.41 -32.33
C ASP A 33 3.94 12.85 -32.58
N ARG A 34 2.69 13.07 -32.98
CA ARG A 34 2.11 14.41 -33.14
C ARG A 34 2.04 15.15 -31.80
N LEU A 35 1.55 14.49 -30.75
CA LEU A 35 1.51 15.07 -29.41
C LEU A 35 2.92 15.53 -28.97
N LEU A 36 3.92 14.67 -29.15
CA LEU A 36 5.32 14.99 -28.81
C LEU A 36 5.86 16.20 -29.60
N GLN A 37 5.49 16.34 -30.88
CA GLN A 37 5.86 17.52 -31.68
C GLN A 37 5.19 18.80 -31.15
N HIS A 38 3.92 18.73 -30.76
CA HIS A 38 3.21 19.86 -30.15
C HIS A 38 3.81 20.25 -28.80
N VAL A 39 4.12 19.26 -27.95
CA VAL A 39 4.78 19.47 -26.65
C VAL A 39 6.13 20.14 -26.85
N ALA A 40 6.97 19.63 -27.77
CA ALA A 40 8.27 20.22 -28.07
C ALA A 40 8.16 21.69 -28.47
N ARG A 41 7.22 22.04 -29.37
CA ARG A 41 6.98 23.42 -29.78
C ARG A 41 6.53 24.29 -28.60
N ARG A 42 5.54 23.83 -27.82
CA ARG A 42 5.03 24.55 -26.65
C ARG A 42 6.12 24.80 -25.60
N LEU A 43 6.99 23.82 -25.35
CA LEU A 43 8.12 23.96 -24.44
C LEU A 43 9.11 25.01 -24.93
N SER A 44 9.45 25.00 -26.23
CA SER A 44 10.33 26.01 -26.83
C SER A 44 9.75 27.43 -26.71
N ASP A 45 8.44 27.61 -26.88
CA ASP A 45 7.76 28.92 -26.74
C ASP A 45 7.65 29.38 -25.26
N CYS A 46 7.81 28.45 -24.32
CA CYS A 46 7.74 28.74 -22.90
C CYS A 46 9.01 29.39 -22.34
N VAL A 47 10.17 29.13 -22.95
CA VAL A 47 11.51 29.46 -22.43
C VAL A 47 12.20 30.57 -23.23
N ARG A 48 13.32 31.09 -22.72
CA ARG A 48 14.11 32.14 -23.41
C ARG A 48 15.06 31.48 -24.41
N GLU A 49 15.56 32.26 -25.38
CA GLU A 49 16.52 31.79 -26.40
C GLU A 49 17.80 31.17 -25.82
N ARG A 50 18.21 31.62 -24.63
CA ARG A 50 19.38 31.10 -23.91
C ARG A 50 19.11 29.83 -23.09
N ASP A 51 17.84 29.50 -22.87
CA ASP A 51 17.45 28.30 -22.14
C ASP A 51 17.45 27.11 -23.11
N THR A 52 17.63 25.90 -22.60
CA THR A 52 17.71 24.69 -23.42
C THR A 52 16.48 23.82 -23.22
N VAL A 53 15.88 23.34 -24.31
CA VAL A 53 14.86 22.28 -24.30
C VAL A 53 15.43 21.06 -25.02
N ALA A 54 15.33 19.88 -24.39
CA ALA A 54 15.76 18.62 -24.97
C ALA A 54 14.73 17.52 -24.69
N ARG A 55 14.70 16.49 -25.55
CA ARG A 55 13.94 15.26 -25.32
C ARG A 55 14.94 14.14 -25.04
N LEU A 56 14.79 13.44 -23.92
CA LEU A 56 15.71 12.37 -23.53
C LEU A 56 15.36 11.05 -24.23
N GLY A 57 14.07 10.80 -24.41
CA GLY A 57 13.53 9.57 -24.97
C GLY A 57 12.07 9.43 -24.56
N GLY A 58 11.30 8.59 -25.26
CA GLY A 58 9.89 8.37 -24.93
C GLY A 58 9.11 9.69 -24.85
N ASP A 59 8.42 9.90 -23.74
CA ASP A 59 7.64 11.08 -23.36
C ASP A 59 8.36 12.04 -22.41
N GLU A 60 9.67 11.86 -22.23
CA GLU A 60 10.47 12.63 -21.29
C GLU A 60 11.19 13.81 -21.96
N PHE A 61 11.00 14.99 -21.39
CA PHE A 61 11.64 16.25 -21.78
C PHE A 61 12.43 16.84 -20.62
N VAL A 62 13.48 17.58 -20.97
CA VAL A 62 14.28 18.35 -20.02
C VAL A 62 14.35 19.80 -20.46
N VAL A 63 14.16 20.70 -19.51
CA VAL A 63 14.37 22.14 -19.69
C VAL A 63 15.46 22.61 -18.74
N MET A 64 16.50 23.25 -19.28
CA MET A 64 17.56 23.87 -18.49
C MET A 64 17.44 25.38 -18.56
N LEU A 65 17.18 26.00 -17.41
CA LEU A 65 17.13 27.45 -17.26
C LEU A 65 18.50 27.96 -16.80
N GLU A 66 19.05 28.91 -17.55
CA GLU A 66 20.34 29.51 -17.25
C GLU A 66 20.19 30.97 -16.82
N ASP A 67 21.17 31.43 -16.02
CA ASP A 67 21.27 32.82 -15.58
C ASP A 67 20.02 33.30 -14.81
N LEU A 68 19.73 32.62 -13.70
CA LEU A 68 18.63 32.94 -12.79
C LEU A 68 19.03 33.89 -11.65
N GLY A 69 20.19 34.55 -11.78
CA GLY A 69 20.76 35.42 -10.75
C GLY A 69 21.74 34.70 -9.84
N ARG A 70 22.11 35.34 -8.72
CA ARG A 70 23.14 34.83 -7.78
C ARG A 70 22.55 34.18 -6.53
N ARG A 71 21.36 34.61 -6.10
CA ARG A 71 20.72 34.12 -4.89
C ARG A 71 19.84 32.90 -5.21
N PRO A 72 19.94 31.80 -4.45
CA PRO A 72 19.09 30.62 -4.65
C PRO A 72 17.58 30.92 -4.57
N GLU A 73 17.17 31.83 -3.69
CA GLU A 73 15.76 32.22 -3.52
C GLU A 73 15.18 32.88 -4.77
N ASP A 74 15.95 33.79 -5.40
CA ASP A 74 15.55 34.44 -6.65
C ASP A 74 15.45 33.44 -7.79
N ALA A 75 16.38 32.48 -7.83
CA ALA A 75 16.37 31.41 -8.81
C ALA A 75 15.18 30.48 -8.63
N ALA A 76 14.84 30.11 -7.39
CA ALA A 76 13.66 29.32 -7.08
C ALA A 76 12.37 30.02 -7.51
N ALA A 77 12.22 31.31 -7.21
CA ALA A 77 11.04 32.09 -7.58
C ALA A 77 10.88 32.21 -9.11
N GLN A 78 11.97 32.54 -9.83
CA GLN A 78 11.94 32.60 -11.28
C GLN A 78 11.65 31.25 -11.92
N THR A 79 12.28 30.18 -11.42
CA THR A 79 12.04 28.81 -11.90
C THR A 79 10.58 28.41 -11.69
N ARG A 80 10.00 28.71 -10.53
CA ARG A 80 8.59 28.42 -10.26
C ARG A 80 7.67 29.12 -11.25
N ASN A 81 7.96 30.37 -11.60
CA ASN A 81 7.16 31.10 -12.61
C ASN A 81 7.24 30.45 -13.99
N VAL A 82 8.45 30.06 -14.43
CA VAL A 82 8.64 29.41 -15.73
C VAL A 82 8.00 28.02 -15.74
N ALA A 83 8.19 27.23 -14.69
CA ALA A 83 7.60 25.90 -14.55
C ALA A 83 6.06 25.96 -14.49
N GLY A 84 5.49 26.95 -13.79
CA GLY A 84 4.05 27.21 -13.79
C GLY A 84 3.51 27.57 -15.18
N LYS A 85 4.21 28.45 -15.91
CA LYS A 85 3.88 28.75 -17.32
C LYS A 85 3.91 27.49 -18.19
N ILE A 86 4.95 26.65 -18.04
CA ILE A 86 5.06 25.38 -18.79
C ILE A 86 3.87 24.48 -18.46
N LEU A 87 3.56 24.30 -17.18
CA LEU A 87 2.42 23.51 -16.72
C LEU A 87 1.12 23.99 -17.37
N ASP A 88 0.82 25.29 -17.31
CA ASP A 88 -0.40 25.88 -17.87
C ASP A 88 -0.50 25.72 -19.39
N VAL A 89 0.62 25.88 -20.11
CA VAL A 89 0.68 25.77 -21.58
C VAL A 89 0.53 24.32 -22.03
N LEU A 90 1.14 23.37 -21.32
CA LEU A 90 1.01 21.95 -21.65
C LEU A 90 -0.38 21.40 -21.30
N ASN A 91 -1.06 21.97 -20.30
CA ASN A 91 -2.46 21.63 -19.99
C ASN A 91 -3.48 22.09 -21.05
N GLN A 92 -3.08 22.94 -22.01
CA GLN A 92 -4.00 23.35 -23.08
C GLN A 92 -4.36 22.16 -23.98
N PRO A 93 -5.58 22.11 -24.53
CA PRO A 93 -5.97 21.05 -25.44
C PRO A 93 -5.07 20.97 -26.68
N TYR A 94 -4.83 19.76 -27.18
CA TYR A 94 -4.04 19.48 -28.37
C TYR A 94 -4.98 19.15 -29.53
N ASP A 95 -4.84 19.83 -30.66
CA ASP A 95 -5.53 19.46 -31.90
C ASP A 95 -4.74 18.35 -32.60
N LEU A 96 -5.20 17.12 -32.40
CA LEU A 96 -4.62 15.92 -32.97
C LEU A 96 -5.52 15.44 -34.12
N THR A 97 -5.32 16.00 -35.32
CA THR A 97 -6.10 15.65 -36.54
C THR A 97 -7.60 15.93 -36.42
N GLY A 98 -8.00 17.06 -35.87
CA GLY A 98 -9.41 17.44 -35.70
C GLY A 98 -10.06 16.83 -34.45
N HIS A 99 -9.28 16.15 -33.60
CA HIS A 99 -9.71 15.67 -32.30
C HIS A 99 -9.00 16.47 -31.21
N GLU A 100 -9.79 17.03 -30.30
CA GLU A 100 -9.26 17.71 -29.12
C GLU A 100 -8.82 16.67 -28.08
N TYR A 101 -7.53 16.63 -27.77
CA TYR A 101 -6.94 15.73 -26.78
C TYR A 101 -6.36 16.50 -25.60
N HIS A 102 -6.58 15.99 -24.39
CA HIS A 102 -6.04 16.57 -23.17
C HIS A 102 -4.92 15.69 -22.62
N ASN A 103 -3.77 16.30 -22.35
CA ASN A 103 -2.65 15.65 -21.69
C ASN A 103 -2.10 16.58 -20.60
N THR A 104 -1.56 16.00 -19.54
CA THR A 104 -1.00 16.74 -18.41
C THR A 104 0.46 16.35 -18.21
N PRO A 105 1.33 17.28 -17.77
CA PRO A 105 2.70 16.94 -17.42
C PRO A 105 2.90 16.80 -15.90
N SER A 106 3.83 15.94 -15.51
CA SER A 106 4.43 15.95 -14.17
C SER A 106 5.85 16.54 -14.26
N ILE A 107 6.16 17.55 -13.43
CA ILE A 107 7.40 18.34 -13.54
C ILE A 107 8.23 18.25 -12.24
N GLY A 108 9.46 17.77 -12.35
CA GLY A 108 10.46 17.78 -11.29
C GLY A 108 11.51 18.85 -11.50
N ILE A 109 11.91 19.55 -10.45
CA ILE A 109 12.78 20.73 -10.55
C ILE A 109 13.96 20.60 -9.59
N THR A 110 15.19 20.81 -10.06
CA THR A 110 16.34 21.00 -9.17
C THR A 110 17.08 22.29 -9.51
N LEU A 111 17.59 22.98 -8.48
CA LEU A 111 18.41 24.18 -8.63
C LEU A 111 19.88 23.82 -8.55
N PHE A 112 20.72 24.53 -9.29
CA PHE A 112 22.18 24.37 -9.26
C PHE A 112 22.86 25.72 -9.37
N GLY A 113 24.10 25.87 -8.89
CA GLY A 113 24.82 27.14 -9.04
C GLY A 113 26.17 27.27 -8.35
N ASP A 114 26.55 26.32 -7.48
CA ASP A 114 27.84 26.32 -6.78
C ASP A 114 28.96 25.59 -7.55
N GLY A 115 28.64 25.01 -8.71
CA GLY A 115 29.57 24.30 -9.58
C GLY A 115 30.06 22.96 -9.04
N LYS A 116 29.45 22.43 -7.97
CA LYS A 116 29.87 21.17 -7.33
C LYS A 116 29.09 19.94 -7.79
N ASP A 117 27.88 20.14 -8.32
CA ASP A 117 27.03 19.05 -8.76
C ASP A 117 27.41 18.56 -10.17
N GLY A 118 27.58 17.23 -10.30
CA GLY A 118 27.72 16.57 -11.60
C GLY A 118 26.39 16.54 -12.36
N ILE A 119 26.44 16.43 -13.69
CA ILE A 119 25.25 16.39 -14.55
C ILE A 119 24.32 15.23 -14.14
N ASP A 120 24.88 14.03 -13.92
CA ASP A 120 24.10 12.85 -13.53
C ASP A 120 23.33 13.05 -12.23
N GLU A 121 23.92 13.76 -11.26
CA GLU A 121 23.28 14.05 -9.98
C GLU A 121 22.13 15.07 -10.15
N LEU A 122 22.31 16.10 -10.98
CA LEU A 122 21.23 17.05 -11.28
C LEU A 122 20.06 16.37 -11.98
N MET A 123 20.35 15.51 -12.97
CA MET A 123 19.34 14.72 -13.67
C MET A 123 18.57 13.84 -12.68
N LYS A 124 19.28 13.12 -11.80
CA LYS A 124 18.68 12.26 -10.77
C LYS A 124 17.80 13.06 -9.80
N ARG A 125 18.23 14.23 -9.33
CA ARG A 125 17.44 15.08 -8.43
C ARG A 125 16.16 15.58 -9.10
N ALA A 126 16.24 16.01 -10.36
CA ALA A 126 15.08 16.47 -11.11
C ALA A 126 14.10 15.31 -11.40
N ASP A 127 14.60 14.13 -11.77
CA ASP A 127 13.81 12.92 -11.97
C ASP A 127 13.07 12.48 -10.70
N LEU A 128 13.76 12.44 -9.56
CA LEU A 128 13.14 12.17 -8.26
C LEU A 128 12.01 13.15 -7.91
N ALA A 129 12.23 14.44 -8.15
CA ALA A 129 11.20 15.44 -7.93
C ALA A 129 10.01 15.25 -8.89
N MET A 130 10.24 14.79 -10.13
CA MET A 130 9.18 14.52 -11.11
C MET A 130 8.35 13.30 -10.66
N TYR A 131 9.00 12.27 -10.14
CA TYR A 131 8.30 11.12 -9.58
C TYR A 131 7.43 11.51 -8.37
N GLU A 132 7.91 12.38 -7.50
CA GLU A 132 7.11 12.94 -6.40
C GLU A 132 5.93 13.79 -6.91
N ALA A 133 6.08 14.49 -8.04
CA ALA A 133 4.96 15.17 -8.69
C ALA A 133 3.90 14.16 -9.16
N LYS A 134 4.31 13.02 -9.73
CA LYS A 134 3.39 11.93 -10.09
C LYS A 134 2.67 11.33 -8.87
N ALA A 135 3.41 11.07 -7.80
CA ALA A 135 2.87 10.52 -6.56
C ALA A 135 1.88 11.49 -5.87
N ALA A 136 2.10 12.80 -5.99
CA ALA A 136 1.24 13.85 -5.46
C ALA A 136 -0.05 14.11 -6.28
N GLY A 137 -0.40 13.22 -7.21
CA GLY A 137 -1.63 13.31 -7.99
C GLY A 137 -1.44 13.69 -9.47
N ARG A 138 -0.20 13.79 -9.95
CA ARG A 138 0.15 14.21 -11.32
C ARG A 138 -0.27 15.65 -11.63
N ASN A 139 -0.04 16.11 -12.86
CA ASN A 139 -0.38 17.46 -13.31
C ASN A 139 0.12 18.58 -12.37
N THR A 140 1.36 18.45 -11.90
CA THR A 140 1.91 19.36 -10.90
C THR A 140 3.42 19.48 -11.02
N LEU A 141 4.00 20.39 -10.25
CA LEU A 141 5.44 20.57 -10.15
C LEU A 141 5.93 20.38 -8.71
N ARG A 142 7.13 19.80 -8.58
CA ARG A 142 7.82 19.64 -7.31
C ARG A 142 9.28 20.06 -7.44
N PHE A 143 9.76 20.78 -6.42
CA PHE A 143 11.19 21.04 -6.27
C PHE A 143 11.82 19.85 -5.54
N PHE A 144 13.04 19.53 -5.93
CA PHE A 144 13.87 18.57 -5.23
C PHE A 144 14.09 19.03 -3.80
N ASP A 145 13.73 18.16 -2.87
CA ASP A 145 14.08 18.27 -1.46
C ASP A 145 15.07 17.14 -1.15
N PRO A 146 16.22 17.40 -0.50
CA PRO A 146 17.11 16.36 0.00
C PRO A 146 16.41 15.24 0.79
N GLN A 147 15.29 15.54 1.46
CA GLN A 147 14.45 14.53 2.12
C GLN A 147 13.88 13.50 1.13
N MET A 148 13.54 13.89 -0.12
CA MET A 148 13.08 12.95 -1.16
C MET A 148 14.16 11.90 -1.49
N GLN A 149 15.41 12.34 -1.68
CA GLN A 149 16.52 11.43 -1.93
C GLN A 149 16.78 10.51 -0.73
N ALA A 150 16.65 11.02 0.49
CA ALA A 150 16.79 10.24 1.70
C ALA A 150 15.70 9.16 1.80
N VAL A 151 14.43 9.48 1.50
CA VAL A 151 13.31 8.53 1.50
C VAL A 151 13.54 7.41 0.48
N VAL A 152 13.91 7.74 -0.76
CA VAL A 152 14.17 6.72 -1.79
C VAL A 152 15.35 5.82 -1.42
N THR A 153 16.42 6.40 -0.87
CA THR A 153 17.59 5.63 -0.41
C THR A 153 17.23 4.72 0.78
N ALA A 154 16.48 5.25 1.74
CA ALA A 154 16.00 4.49 2.90
C ALA A 154 15.09 3.34 2.46
N ARG A 155 14.22 3.58 1.48
CA ARG A 155 13.34 2.56 0.90
C ARG A 155 14.11 1.44 0.19
N ALA A 156 15.09 1.79 -0.64
CA ALA A 156 15.94 0.82 -1.31
C ALA A 156 16.79 -0.01 -0.31
N SER A 157 17.30 0.64 0.74
CA SER A 157 17.98 -0.06 1.84
C SER A 157 17.01 -1.02 2.53
N LEU A 158 15.80 -0.56 2.87
CA LEU A 158 14.80 -1.37 3.56
C LEU A 158 14.38 -2.58 2.72
N GLU A 159 14.24 -2.45 1.40
CA GLU A 159 13.94 -3.57 0.50
C GLU A 159 15.04 -4.63 0.57
N LYS A 160 16.30 -4.18 0.45
CA LYS A 160 17.46 -5.07 0.54
C LYS A 160 17.50 -5.78 1.88
N ASP A 161 17.31 -5.04 2.97
CA ASP A 161 17.31 -5.57 4.33
C ASP A 161 16.16 -6.58 4.52
N LEU A 162 14.97 -6.30 3.98
CA LEU A 162 13.82 -7.21 4.05
C LEU A 162 14.04 -8.52 3.28
N ARG A 163 14.72 -8.46 2.13
CA ARG A 163 15.12 -9.67 1.37
C ARG A 163 16.08 -10.55 2.19
N ASP A 164 16.98 -9.93 2.93
CA ASP A 164 17.91 -10.63 3.83
C ASP A 164 17.20 -11.17 5.08
N ALA A 165 16.19 -10.47 5.61
CA ALA A 165 15.49 -10.79 6.85
C ALA A 165 14.89 -12.21 6.88
N LEU A 166 14.36 -12.67 5.74
CA LEU A 166 13.86 -14.03 5.54
C LEU A 166 14.91 -15.10 5.87
N HIS A 167 16.17 -14.86 5.49
CA HIS A 167 17.27 -15.80 5.69
C HIS A 167 17.92 -15.64 7.06
N LYS A 168 17.91 -14.41 7.61
CA LYS A 168 18.56 -14.06 8.89
C LYS A 168 17.69 -14.29 10.13
N ARG A 169 16.48 -14.85 9.97
CA ARG A 169 15.51 -15.08 11.08
C ARG A 169 15.15 -13.79 11.84
N GLU A 170 15.07 -12.67 11.12
CA GLU A 170 14.70 -11.37 11.69
C GLU A 170 13.18 -11.17 11.72
N LEU A 171 12.42 -12.05 11.06
CA LEU A 171 10.98 -12.05 11.03
C LEU A 171 10.43 -12.97 12.11
N VAL A 172 9.43 -12.49 12.84
CA VAL A 172 8.76 -13.22 13.91
C VAL A 172 7.25 -12.99 13.86
N LEU A 173 6.48 -13.95 14.35
CA LEU A 173 5.03 -13.78 14.53
C LEU A 173 4.73 -13.40 15.98
N PHE A 174 3.95 -12.35 16.12
CA PHE A 174 3.26 -12.03 17.36
C PHE A 174 1.82 -12.49 17.22
N TYR A 175 1.16 -12.79 18.33
CA TYR A 175 -0.19 -13.31 18.36
C TYR A 175 -1.06 -12.45 19.25
N GLN A 176 -2.18 -11.97 18.71
CA GLN A 176 -3.16 -11.24 19.49
C GLN A 176 -4.37 -12.13 19.78
N PRO A 177 -4.81 -12.25 21.04
CA PRO A 177 -5.92 -13.12 21.38
C PRO A 177 -7.24 -12.56 20.85
N GLN A 178 -8.06 -13.46 20.34
CA GLN A 178 -9.47 -13.24 20.04
C GLN A 178 -10.28 -13.91 21.15
N VAL A 179 -11.22 -13.19 21.76
CA VAL A 179 -11.97 -13.65 22.93
C VAL A 179 -13.47 -13.64 22.70
N ASP A 180 -14.19 -14.51 23.41
CA ASP A 180 -15.65 -14.51 23.45
C ASP A 180 -16.22 -13.56 24.52
N VAL A 181 -17.55 -13.54 24.65
CA VAL A 181 -18.30 -12.76 25.66
C VAL A 181 -17.89 -13.06 27.11
N THR A 182 -17.40 -14.27 27.39
CA THR A 182 -16.94 -14.64 28.75
C THR A 182 -15.49 -14.23 29.01
N GLY A 183 -14.81 -13.70 27.99
CA GLY A 183 -13.38 -13.39 28.02
C GLY A 183 -12.49 -14.59 27.72
N ARG A 184 -13.05 -15.74 27.33
CA ARG A 184 -12.29 -16.92 26.97
C ARG A 184 -11.65 -16.74 25.60
N VAL A 185 -10.37 -17.10 25.46
CA VAL A 185 -9.68 -17.08 24.17
C VAL A 185 -10.24 -18.18 23.25
N ILE A 186 -10.73 -17.76 22.09
CA ILE A 186 -11.29 -18.61 21.04
C ILE A 186 -10.35 -18.72 19.82
N GLY A 187 -9.35 -17.85 19.72
CA GLY A 187 -8.36 -17.89 18.65
C GLY A 187 -7.27 -16.86 18.83
N ALA A 188 -6.40 -16.75 17.83
CA ALA A 188 -5.38 -15.71 17.78
C ALA A 188 -5.18 -15.21 16.35
N GLU A 189 -4.93 -13.92 16.20
CA GLU A 189 -4.44 -13.36 14.95
C GLU A 189 -2.91 -13.37 14.93
N ALA A 190 -2.33 -13.97 13.89
CA ALA A 190 -0.90 -14.00 13.64
C ALA A 190 -0.46 -12.73 12.90
N LEU A 191 0.37 -11.94 13.57
CA LEU A 191 0.79 -10.62 13.16
C LEU A 191 2.30 -10.60 12.91
N LEU A 192 2.68 -10.39 11.65
CA LEU A 192 4.09 -10.33 11.24
C LEU A 192 4.80 -9.14 11.91
N ARG A 193 6.00 -9.39 12.41
CA ARG A 193 6.89 -8.39 13.02
C ARG A 193 8.31 -8.57 12.47
N TRP A 194 9.02 -7.46 12.30
CA TRP A 194 10.40 -7.47 11.82
C TRP A 194 11.33 -6.87 12.85
N GLN A 195 12.17 -7.73 13.44
CA GLN A 195 13.22 -7.38 14.39
C GLN A 195 14.51 -7.07 13.64
N HIS A 196 14.62 -5.85 13.13
CA HIS A 196 15.81 -5.41 12.41
C HIS A 196 16.98 -5.11 13.38
N PRO A 197 18.19 -5.62 13.14
CA PRO A 197 19.31 -5.51 14.08
C PRO A 197 19.73 -4.07 14.40
N GLN A 198 19.52 -3.13 13.48
CA GLN A 198 19.90 -1.72 13.66
C GLN A 198 18.71 -0.81 13.94
N ARG A 199 17.49 -1.20 13.54
CA ARG A 199 16.29 -0.35 13.60
C ARG A 199 15.33 -0.78 14.73
N GLY A 200 15.61 -1.91 15.39
CA GLY A 200 14.69 -2.51 16.34
C GLY A 200 13.46 -3.08 15.64
N MET A 201 12.29 -2.90 16.25
CA MET A 201 11.03 -3.40 15.69
C MET A 201 10.52 -2.47 14.58
N VAL A 202 10.65 -2.88 13.32
CA VAL A 202 10.14 -2.13 12.17
C VAL A 202 8.62 -2.34 12.06
N SER A 203 7.89 -1.25 11.84
CA SER A 203 6.42 -1.29 11.76
C SER A 203 5.94 -2.08 10.54
N PRO A 204 4.93 -2.96 10.69
CA PRO A 204 4.26 -3.60 9.55
C PRO A 204 3.79 -2.62 8.48
N GLY A 205 3.31 -1.44 8.88
CA GLY A 205 2.89 -0.39 7.95
C GLY A 205 4.03 0.22 7.12
N GLU A 206 5.30 0.01 7.50
CA GLU A 206 6.47 0.48 6.74
C GLU A 206 6.92 -0.58 5.72
N PHE A 207 7.01 -1.86 6.12
CA PHE A 207 7.62 -2.88 5.27
C PHE A 207 6.64 -3.76 4.49
N ILE A 208 5.37 -3.90 4.91
CA ILE A 208 4.37 -4.68 4.16
C ILE A 208 4.04 -4.03 2.81
N PRO A 209 3.76 -2.70 2.72
CA PRO A 209 3.52 -2.06 1.42
C PRO A 209 4.71 -2.20 0.48
N LEU A 210 5.93 -2.05 1.02
CA LEU A 210 7.16 -2.29 0.26
C LEU A 210 7.26 -3.72 -0.25
N ALA A 211 6.92 -4.70 0.58
CA ALA A 211 6.91 -6.10 0.19
C ALA A 211 5.90 -6.40 -0.92
N GLU A 212 4.73 -5.76 -0.86
CA GLU A 212 3.67 -5.92 -1.87
C GLU A 212 4.09 -5.36 -3.23
N GLU A 213 4.68 -4.17 -3.25
CA GLU A 213 5.17 -3.54 -4.48
C GLU A 213 6.32 -4.35 -5.12
N THR A 214 7.29 -4.76 -4.30
CA THR A 214 8.50 -5.48 -4.76
C THR A 214 8.26 -6.97 -5.01
N GLY A 215 7.12 -7.51 -4.58
CA GLY A 215 6.79 -8.93 -4.69
C GLY A 215 7.40 -9.81 -3.59
N LEU A 216 8.16 -9.22 -2.65
CA LEU A 216 8.64 -9.92 -1.45
C LEU A 216 7.50 -10.41 -0.54
N ILE A 217 6.29 -9.87 -0.69
CA ILE A 217 5.12 -10.34 0.06
C ILE A 217 4.80 -11.81 -0.19
N LEU A 218 5.19 -12.35 -1.36
CA LEU A 218 4.94 -13.75 -1.71
C LEU A 218 5.76 -14.72 -0.84
N PRO A 219 7.12 -14.65 -0.81
CA PRO A 219 7.89 -15.49 0.09
C PRO A 219 7.64 -15.19 1.58
N LEU A 220 7.36 -13.92 1.94
CA LEU A 220 7.00 -13.56 3.32
C LEU A 220 5.70 -14.24 3.75
N GLY A 221 4.66 -14.14 2.93
CA GLY A 221 3.37 -14.72 3.24
C GLY A 221 3.38 -16.24 3.32
N LEU A 222 4.15 -16.91 2.46
CA LEU A 222 4.39 -18.35 2.60
C LEU A 222 5.05 -18.70 3.94
N TRP A 223 6.08 -17.95 4.34
CA TRP A 223 6.75 -18.14 5.63
C TRP A 223 5.79 -17.90 6.81
N VAL A 224 4.92 -16.89 6.73
CA VAL A 224 3.88 -16.62 7.73
C VAL A 224 2.92 -17.81 7.83
N LEU A 225 2.40 -18.29 6.70
CA LEU A 225 1.49 -19.45 6.65
C LEU A 225 2.13 -20.70 7.26
N GLU A 226 3.39 -20.98 6.94
CA GLU A 226 4.13 -22.11 7.49
C GLU A 226 4.29 -22.00 9.01
N THR A 227 4.71 -20.83 9.48
CA THR A 227 4.98 -20.59 10.91
C THR A 227 3.68 -20.63 11.73
N ALA A 228 2.62 -19.96 11.25
CA ALA A 228 1.32 -19.95 11.89
C ALA A 228 0.66 -21.35 11.88
N SER A 229 0.76 -22.08 10.77
CA SER A 229 0.22 -23.45 10.69
C SER A 229 0.95 -24.39 11.65
N ALA A 230 2.28 -24.32 11.74
CA ALA A 230 3.03 -25.10 12.71
C ALA A 230 2.63 -24.77 14.15
N GLN A 231 2.42 -23.48 14.46
CA GLN A 231 1.97 -23.07 15.79
C GLN A 231 0.54 -23.53 16.11
N SER A 232 -0.35 -23.54 15.12
CA SER A 232 -1.73 -24.01 15.30
C SER A 232 -1.81 -25.47 15.78
N VAL A 233 -0.88 -26.34 15.32
CA VAL A 233 -0.79 -27.74 15.77
C VAL A 233 -0.48 -27.83 17.26
N VAL A 234 0.42 -26.98 17.75
CA VAL A 234 0.80 -26.93 19.16
C VAL A 234 -0.41 -26.55 20.02
N TRP A 235 -1.18 -25.54 19.59
CA TRP A 235 -2.33 -25.03 20.36
C TRP A 235 -3.61 -25.85 20.23
N ALA A 236 -3.78 -26.60 19.15
CA ALA A 236 -4.93 -27.49 18.97
C ALA A 236 -5.04 -28.54 20.09
N THR A 237 -3.92 -28.94 20.69
CA THR A 237 -3.90 -29.89 21.81
C THR A 237 -4.63 -29.31 23.02
N GLY A 238 -5.81 -29.87 23.33
CA GLY A 238 -6.68 -29.40 24.42
C GLY A 238 -7.59 -28.22 24.07
N ARG A 239 -7.56 -27.73 22.81
CA ARG A 239 -8.41 -26.63 22.33
C ARG A 239 -8.96 -26.93 20.92
N PRO A 240 -9.96 -27.83 20.79
CA PRO A 240 -10.41 -28.36 19.50
C PRO A 240 -11.05 -27.31 18.57
N ASP A 241 -11.52 -26.18 19.11
CA ASP A 241 -12.16 -25.10 18.37
C ASP A 241 -11.26 -23.86 18.19
N PHE A 242 -9.99 -23.94 18.62
CA PHE A 242 -9.07 -22.81 18.54
C PHE A 242 -8.64 -22.55 17.10
N THR A 243 -8.69 -21.28 16.67
CA THR A 243 -8.26 -20.89 15.31
C THR A 243 -7.09 -19.91 15.34
N VAL A 244 -6.21 -20.03 14.35
CA VAL A 244 -5.16 -19.05 14.06
C VAL A 244 -5.52 -18.34 12.77
N SER A 245 -5.75 -17.04 12.86
CA SER A 245 -5.99 -16.15 11.73
C SER A 245 -4.67 -15.70 11.11
N VAL A 246 -4.59 -15.70 9.79
CA VAL A 246 -3.44 -15.21 9.00
C VAL A 246 -3.92 -14.25 7.91
N ASN A 247 -3.36 -13.05 7.92
CA ASN A 247 -3.55 -12.05 6.88
C ASN A 247 -2.95 -12.49 5.54
N VAL A 248 -3.72 -12.40 4.46
CA VAL A 248 -3.29 -12.73 3.10
C VAL A 248 -3.41 -11.51 2.21
N SER A 249 -2.31 -11.13 1.55
CA SER A 249 -2.36 -9.99 0.62
C SER A 249 -3.04 -10.32 -0.71
N ALA A 250 -3.55 -9.28 -1.38
CA ALA A 250 -4.12 -9.37 -2.72
C ALA A 250 -3.19 -10.05 -3.72
N ARG A 251 -1.87 -9.80 -3.61
CA ARG A 251 -0.86 -10.36 -4.52
C ARG A 251 -0.63 -11.85 -4.28
N GLN A 252 -0.66 -12.30 -3.02
CA GLN A 252 -0.55 -13.72 -2.66
C GLN A 252 -1.76 -14.50 -3.16
N PHE A 253 -2.96 -14.02 -2.82
CA PHE A 253 -4.20 -14.72 -3.14
C PHE A 253 -4.45 -14.85 -4.67
N ARG A 254 -3.96 -13.89 -5.46
CA ARG A 254 -4.02 -13.93 -6.92
C ARG A 254 -3.07 -14.95 -7.56
N GLN A 255 -2.11 -15.53 -6.84
CA GLN A 255 -1.26 -16.57 -7.43
C GLN A 255 -2.10 -17.76 -7.90
N ALA A 256 -1.80 -18.27 -9.09
CA ALA A 256 -2.51 -19.41 -9.66
C ALA A 256 -2.40 -20.66 -8.78
N ASN A 257 -1.25 -20.85 -8.14
CA ASN A 257 -0.95 -21.97 -7.25
C ASN A 257 -1.22 -21.67 -5.77
N PHE A 258 -1.96 -20.59 -5.42
CA PHE A 258 -2.21 -20.23 -4.02
C PHE A 258 -2.87 -21.37 -3.22
N VAL A 259 -3.92 -21.98 -3.78
CA VAL A 259 -4.63 -23.12 -3.16
C VAL A 259 -3.67 -24.28 -2.91
N GLU A 260 -2.85 -24.64 -3.91
CA GLU A 260 -1.87 -25.72 -3.80
C GLU A 260 -0.83 -25.43 -2.71
N GLN A 261 -0.37 -24.19 -2.61
CA GLN A 261 0.58 -23.77 -1.57
C GLN A 261 -0.02 -23.93 -0.16
N VAL A 262 -1.24 -23.43 0.09
CA VAL A 262 -1.89 -23.55 1.39
C VAL A 262 -2.07 -25.02 1.77
N LEU A 263 -2.55 -25.86 0.85
CA LEU A 263 -2.73 -27.29 1.11
C LEU A 263 -1.40 -28.01 1.35
N ALA A 264 -0.33 -27.64 0.66
CA ALA A 264 1.01 -28.17 0.88
C ALA A 264 1.58 -27.77 2.25
N VAL A 265 1.32 -26.53 2.69
CA VAL A 265 1.71 -26.06 4.03
C VAL A 265 0.98 -26.84 5.12
N LEU A 266 -0.35 -26.97 5.02
CA LEU A 266 -1.16 -27.74 5.97
C LEU A 266 -0.69 -29.21 6.04
N ALA A 267 -0.40 -29.82 4.89
CA ALA A 267 0.11 -31.19 4.82
C ALA A 267 1.50 -31.35 5.46
N ARG A 268 2.42 -30.39 5.27
CA ARG A 268 3.76 -30.44 5.88
C ARG A 268 3.74 -30.16 7.38
N SER A 269 2.92 -29.22 7.84
CA SER A 269 2.84 -28.85 9.25
C SER A 269 2.06 -29.88 10.08
N GLY A 270 1.12 -30.60 9.45
CA GLY A 270 0.16 -31.47 10.14
C GLY A 270 -1.02 -30.71 10.73
N ALA A 271 -1.18 -29.41 10.40
CA ALA A 271 -2.30 -28.60 10.85
C ALA A 271 -3.62 -29.12 10.26
N GLU A 272 -4.62 -29.33 11.11
CA GLU A 272 -5.98 -29.56 10.62
C GLU A 272 -6.51 -28.25 10.01
N PRO A 273 -7.08 -28.28 8.79
CA PRO A 273 -7.50 -27.06 8.09
C PRO A 273 -8.46 -26.17 8.89
N LYS A 274 -9.31 -26.77 9.74
CA LYS A 274 -10.27 -26.05 10.62
C LYS A 274 -9.62 -25.08 11.60
N HIS A 275 -8.33 -25.27 11.91
CA HIS A 275 -7.58 -24.41 12.82
C HIS A 275 -6.93 -23.21 12.11
N LEU A 276 -6.98 -23.15 10.78
CA LEU A 276 -6.46 -22.04 10.00
C LEU A 276 -7.63 -21.20 9.46
N LYS A 277 -7.59 -19.90 9.76
CA LYS A 277 -8.47 -18.90 9.16
C LYS A 277 -7.65 -17.93 8.33
N LEU A 278 -8.05 -17.71 7.08
CA LEU A 278 -7.40 -16.73 6.20
C LEU A 278 -8.19 -15.43 6.23
N GLU A 279 -7.52 -14.33 6.50
CA GLU A 279 -8.10 -12.99 6.54
C GLU A 279 -7.78 -12.27 5.22
N LEU A 280 -8.83 -11.81 4.56
CA LEU A 280 -8.77 -11.11 3.28
C LEU A 280 -9.32 -9.70 3.50
N THR A 281 -8.67 -8.66 2.97
CA THR A 281 -9.22 -7.31 3.09
C THR A 281 -10.35 -7.09 2.08
N GLU A 282 -11.27 -6.20 2.43
CA GLU A 282 -12.39 -5.80 1.55
C GLU A 282 -11.92 -5.34 0.15
N SER A 283 -10.78 -4.64 0.09
CA SER A 283 -10.20 -4.16 -1.17
C SER A 283 -9.83 -5.27 -2.16
N MET A 284 -9.65 -6.51 -1.69
CA MET A 284 -9.35 -7.65 -2.55
C MET A 284 -10.55 -8.08 -3.41
N LEU A 285 -11.77 -7.72 -3.01
CA LEU A 285 -13.01 -8.21 -3.61
C LEU A 285 -13.30 -7.61 -5.00
N PHE A 286 -12.59 -6.58 -5.45
CA PHE A 286 -12.86 -5.92 -6.74
C PHE A 286 -12.30 -6.66 -7.95
N ASP A 287 -11.23 -7.43 -7.78
CA ASP A 287 -10.52 -8.09 -8.87
C ASP A 287 -10.99 -9.56 -9.04
N ASN A 288 -11.71 -9.84 -10.12
CA ASN A 288 -12.08 -11.19 -10.57
C ASN A 288 -12.76 -12.09 -9.49
N VAL A 289 -13.93 -11.66 -9.02
CA VAL A 289 -14.73 -12.35 -7.97
C VAL A 289 -14.95 -13.84 -8.22
N GLN A 290 -15.08 -14.28 -9.48
CA GLN A 290 -15.33 -15.70 -9.78
C GLN A 290 -14.11 -16.58 -9.47
N GLU A 291 -12.91 -16.11 -9.80
CA GLU A 291 -11.67 -16.81 -9.47
C GLU A 291 -11.48 -16.86 -7.95
N MET A 292 -11.82 -15.77 -7.26
CA MET A 292 -11.78 -15.71 -5.80
C MET A 292 -12.72 -16.73 -5.16
N ILE A 293 -13.99 -16.77 -5.57
CA ILE A 293 -14.95 -17.76 -5.08
C ILE A 293 -14.42 -19.18 -5.33
N ALA A 294 -13.88 -19.48 -6.51
CA ALA A 294 -13.34 -20.80 -6.81
C ALA A 294 -12.18 -21.20 -5.88
N LYS A 295 -11.23 -20.29 -5.62
CA LYS A 295 -10.12 -20.55 -4.70
C LYS A 295 -10.59 -20.74 -3.26
N MET A 296 -11.49 -19.86 -2.78
CA MET A 296 -12.01 -19.96 -1.43
C MET A 296 -12.83 -21.25 -1.24
N SER A 297 -13.69 -21.60 -2.19
CA SER A 297 -14.45 -22.86 -2.14
C SER A 297 -13.52 -24.07 -2.09
N ALA A 298 -12.47 -24.12 -2.92
CA ALA A 298 -11.52 -25.24 -2.92
C ALA A 298 -10.80 -25.41 -1.57
N LEU A 299 -10.51 -24.32 -0.85
CA LEU A 299 -9.91 -24.36 0.48
C LEU A 299 -10.94 -24.65 1.57
N LYS A 300 -12.15 -24.12 1.45
CA LYS A 300 -13.25 -24.36 2.40
C LYS A 300 -13.74 -25.81 2.36
N ASP A 301 -13.73 -26.45 1.19
CA ASP A 301 -14.00 -27.89 1.04
C ASP A 301 -12.99 -28.76 1.82
N ARG A 302 -11.82 -28.21 2.14
CA ARG A 302 -10.84 -28.85 3.02
C ARG A 302 -10.98 -28.46 4.49
N GLY A 303 -11.79 -27.46 4.80
CA GLY A 303 -12.07 -26.98 6.15
C GLY A 303 -11.35 -25.68 6.55
N VAL A 304 -10.64 -25.02 5.63
CA VAL A 304 -10.03 -23.71 5.91
C VAL A 304 -11.11 -22.65 6.07
N GLY A 305 -11.04 -21.84 7.14
CA GLY A 305 -11.97 -20.74 7.38
C GLY A 305 -11.55 -19.45 6.66
N PHE A 306 -12.52 -18.58 6.39
CA PHE A 306 -12.28 -17.26 5.82
C PHE A 306 -12.92 -16.14 6.65
N SER A 307 -12.13 -15.11 6.93
CA SER A 307 -12.58 -13.85 7.50
C SER A 307 -12.45 -12.73 6.48
N LEU A 308 -13.39 -11.80 6.48
CA LEU A 308 -13.26 -10.54 5.76
C LEU A 308 -12.82 -9.46 6.75
N ASP A 309 -11.65 -8.89 6.50
CA ASP A 309 -10.96 -7.91 7.33
C ASP A 309 -11.23 -6.47 6.87
N ASP A 310 -11.04 -5.50 7.78
CA ASP A 310 -11.27 -4.07 7.60
C ASP A 310 -12.68 -3.71 7.03
N PHE A 311 -13.71 -4.50 7.37
CA PHE A 311 -15.01 -4.38 6.71
C PHE A 311 -15.72 -3.06 7.05
N GLY A 312 -16.18 -2.36 6.01
CA GLY A 312 -16.87 -1.07 6.11
C GLY A 312 -16.03 0.13 5.67
N THR A 313 -14.72 -0.07 5.47
CA THR A 313 -13.81 0.98 4.96
C THR A 313 -13.78 1.07 3.43
N GLY A 314 -14.26 0.03 2.74
CA GLY A 314 -14.29 -0.07 1.28
C GLY A 314 -15.68 -0.01 0.65
N TYR A 315 -15.76 -0.39 -0.62
CA TYR A 315 -17.01 -0.45 -1.39
C TYR A 315 -17.46 -1.91 -1.64
N SER A 316 -17.98 -2.61 -0.64
CA SER A 316 -18.53 -3.95 -0.84
C SER A 316 -19.89 -3.93 -1.53
N SER A 317 -20.03 -4.72 -2.59
CA SER A 317 -21.35 -5.10 -3.07
C SER A 317 -21.91 -6.22 -2.18
N LEU A 318 -23.04 -5.97 -1.52
CA LEU A 318 -23.80 -7.01 -0.79
C LEU A 318 -24.09 -8.23 -1.67
N SER A 319 -24.21 -8.03 -2.99
CA SER A 319 -24.42 -9.11 -3.95
C SER A 319 -23.23 -10.08 -4.06
N TYR A 320 -21.99 -9.57 -3.89
CA TYR A 320 -20.79 -10.38 -3.86
C TYR A 320 -20.59 -11.02 -2.48
N LEU A 321 -20.81 -10.26 -1.41
CA LEU A 321 -20.67 -10.75 -0.04
C LEU A 321 -21.49 -12.02 0.21
N LYS A 322 -22.73 -12.06 -0.29
CA LYS A 322 -23.61 -13.24 -0.20
C LYS A 322 -23.07 -14.49 -0.92
N ARG A 323 -22.21 -14.31 -1.93
CA ARG A 323 -21.68 -15.40 -2.77
C ARG A 323 -20.34 -15.92 -2.27
N LEU A 324 -19.62 -15.14 -1.48
CA LEU A 324 -18.32 -15.53 -0.95
C LEU A 324 -18.53 -16.55 0.17
N PRO A 325 -17.73 -17.63 0.20
CA PRO A 325 -17.85 -18.65 1.23
C PRO A 325 -17.12 -18.20 2.52
N LEU A 326 -17.55 -17.08 3.09
CA LEU A 326 -17.02 -16.50 4.34
C LEU A 326 -17.54 -17.24 5.57
N ASP A 327 -16.82 -17.12 6.67
CA ASP A 327 -17.22 -17.61 8.01
C ASP A 327 -17.37 -16.46 9.01
N GLN A 328 -16.64 -15.36 8.79
CA GLN A 328 -16.56 -14.25 9.73
C GLN A 328 -16.41 -12.91 9.01
N LEU A 329 -17.00 -11.86 9.59
CA LEU A 329 -16.70 -10.46 9.29
C LEU A 329 -15.98 -9.84 10.49
N LYS A 330 -14.91 -9.08 10.24
CA LYS A 330 -14.23 -8.27 11.25
C LYS A 330 -14.63 -6.80 11.09
N ILE A 331 -15.11 -6.19 12.17
CA ILE A 331 -15.45 -4.76 12.19
C ILE A 331 -14.14 -3.99 12.36
N ASP A 332 -13.84 -3.12 11.40
CA ASP A 332 -12.63 -2.30 11.42
C ASP A 332 -12.53 -1.45 12.70
N GLN A 333 -11.31 -1.34 13.21
CA GLN A 333 -11.01 -0.60 14.45
C GLN A 333 -11.45 0.87 14.41
N SER A 334 -11.54 1.50 13.23
CA SER A 334 -11.96 2.90 13.10
C SER A 334 -13.39 3.10 13.60
N PHE A 335 -14.30 2.16 13.29
CA PHE A 335 -15.69 2.21 13.76
C PHE A 335 -15.83 1.83 15.24
N VAL A 336 -14.89 1.05 15.78
CA VAL A 336 -14.89 0.63 17.20
C VAL A 336 -14.29 1.72 18.10
N ARG A 337 -13.23 2.40 17.64
CA ARG A 337 -12.51 3.41 18.41
C ARG A 337 -13.44 4.55 18.83
N ASP A 338 -14.21 5.07 17.88
CA ASP A 338 -15.04 6.26 18.05
C ASP A 338 -16.53 5.89 18.28
N LEU A 339 -16.84 4.60 18.50
CA LEU A 339 -18.18 4.02 18.69
C LEU A 339 -19.08 4.74 19.70
N LEU A 340 -18.48 5.26 20.79
CA LEU A 340 -19.22 5.91 21.88
C LEU A 340 -19.42 7.41 21.67
N THR A 341 -18.75 7.99 20.67
CA THR A 341 -18.66 9.44 20.48
C THR A 341 -19.13 9.91 19.11
N ASP A 342 -19.01 9.08 18.08
CA ASP A 342 -19.52 9.36 16.73
C ASP A 342 -20.76 8.48 16.44
N PRO A 343 -21.96 9.09 16.33
CA PRO A 343 -23.18 8.36 15.96
C PRO A 343 -23.09 7.64 14.61
N ASN A 344 -22.26 8.10 13.67
CA ASN A 344 -22.09 7.43 12.39
C ASN A 344 -21.35 6.10 12.57
N ASP A 345 -20.27 6.09 13.34
CA ASP A 345 -19.49 4.87 13.61
C ASP A 345 -20.33 3.85 14.39
N GLU A 346 -21.15 4.31 15.35
CA GLU A 346 -22.14 3.48 16.03
C GLU A 346 -23.15 2.84 15.07
N VAL A 347 -23.68 3.64 14.12
CA VAL A 347 -24.62 3.15 13.09
C VAL A 347 -23.95 2.13 12.16
N ILE A 348 -22.70 2.38 11.75
CA ILE A 348 -21.94 1.49 10.88
C ILE A 348 -21.68 0.16 11.58
N ALA A 349 -21.12 0.18 12.79
CA ALA A 349 -20.86 -1.04 13.57
C ALA A 349 -22.13 -1.89 13.76
N ARG A 350 -23.24 -1.26 14.19
CA ARG A 350 -24.54 -1.94 14.33
C ARG A 350 -25.03 -2.55 13.01
N THR A 351 -24.84 -1.84 11.90
CA THR A 351 -25.25 -2.32 10.57
C THR A 351 -24.44 -3.55 10.16
N ILE A 352 -23.12 -3.55 10.42
CA ILE A 352 -22.25 -4.68 10.14
C ILE A 352 -22.66 -5.90 10.96
N ILE A 353 -22.94 -5.72 12.26
CA ILE A 353 -23.41 -6.81 13.15
C ILE A 353 -24.72 -7.40 12.63
N ALA A 354 -25.70 -6.56 12.28
CA ALA A 354 -26.98 -7.01 11.73
C ALA A 354 -26.83 -7.74 10.39
N LEU A 355 -25.91 -7.26 9.53
CA LEU A 355 -25.60 -7.88 8.25
C LEU A 355 -24.97 -9.27 8.43
N ALA A 356 -23.97 -9.39 9.31
CA ALA A 356 -23.32 -10.67 9.63
C ALA A 356 -24.35 -11.71 10.09
N SER A 357 -25.21 -11.32 11.04
CA SER A 357 -26.31 -12.17 11.54
C SER A 357 -27.26 -12.62 10.42
N THR A 358 -27.65 -11.69 9.53
CA THR A 358 -28.54 -11.99 8.39
C THR A 358 -27.91 -12.98 7.39
N LEU A 359 -26.60 -12.94 7.22
CA LEU A 359 -25.85 -13.82 6.33
C LEU A 359 -25.40 -15.13 7.01
N GLY A 360 -25.66 -15.30 8.30
CA GLY A 360 -25.18 -16.45 9.07
C GLY A 360 -23.67 -16.46 9.27
N LEU A 361 -23.03 -15.29 9.29
CA LEU A 361 -21.60 -15.11 9.50
C LEU A 361 -21.32 -14.76 10.96
N ALA A 362 -20.19 -15.22 11.50
CA ALA A 362 -19.68 -14.71 12.76
C ALA A 362 -19.25 -13.24 12.61
N VAL A 363 -19.29 -12.49 13.71
CA VAL A 363 -18.77 -11.11 13.74
C VAL A 363 -17.78 -10.99 14.89
N ILE A 364 -16.67 -10.31 14.63
CA ILE A 364 -15.67 -9.94 15.63
C ILE A 364 -15.36 -8.45 15.51
N ALA A 365 -15.28 -7.76 16.65
CA ALA A 365 -14.90 -6.35 16.67
C ALA A 365 -13.41 -6.20 16.97
N GLU A 366 -12.71 -5.42 16.16
CA GLU A 366 -11.28 -5.12 16.33
C GLU A 366 -11.03 -3.81 17.04
N GLY A 367 -9.86 -3.67 17.64
CA GLY A 367 -9.48 -2.43 18.31
C GLY A 367 -10.32 -2.12 19.54
N VAL A 368 -10.88 -3.13 20.21
CA VAL A 368 -11.59 -2.93 21.49
C VAL A 368 -10.57 -2.59 22.58
N GLU A 369 -10.59 -1.36 23.07
CA GLU A 369 -9.64 -0.83 24.05
C GLU A 369 -10.27 -0.59 25.43
N THR A 370 -11.59 -0.37 25.51
CA THR A 370 -12.29 -0.09 26.78
C THR A 370 -13.46 -1.03 27.05
N VAL A 371 -13.81 -1.16 28.33
CA VAL A 371 -14.96 -1.98 28.77
C VAL A 371 -16.27 -1.42 28.19
N GLU A 372 -16.38 -0.09 28.10
CA GLU A 372 -17.56 0.59 27.57
C GLU A 372 -17.76 0.30 26.07
N GLN A 373 -16.68 0.22 25.28
CA GLN A 373 -16.75 -0.20 23.88
C GLN A 373 -17.25 -1.64 23.76
N ARG A 374 -16.69 -2.56 24.57
CA ARG A 374 -17.12 -3.96 24.61
C ARG A 374 -18.61 -4.07 24.95
N ASP A 375 -19.06 -3.38 26.00
CA ASP A 375 -20.45 -3.46 26.48
C ASP A 375 -21.43 -2.89 25.45
N ALA A 376 -21.04 -1.81 24.75
CA ALA A 376 -21.84 -1.27 23.65
C ALA A 376 -21.94 -2.24 22.48
N LEU A 377 -20.84 -2.90 22.09
CA LEU A 377 -20.83 -3.91 21.04
C LEU A 377 -21.65 -5.15 21.42
N GLU A 378 -21.56 -5.60 22.69
CA GLU A 378 -22.34 -6.71 23.21
C GLU A 378 -23.84 -6.44 23.15
N ALA A 379 -24.25 -5.23 23.57
CA ALA A 379 -25.64 -4.78 23.52
C ALA A 379 -26.19 -4.73 22.08
N GLN A 380 -25.32 -4.59 21.08
CA GLN A 380 -25.68 -4.64 19.66
C GLN A 380 -25.64 -6.06 19.07
N GLY A 381 -25.18 -7.07 19.81
CA GLY A 381 -25.14 -8.48 19.41
C GLY A 381 -23.79 -8.98 18.88
N CYS A 382 -22.70 -8.24 19.10
CA CYS A 382 -21.35 -8.74 18.83
C CYS A 382 -20.84 -9.54 20.04
N HIS A 383 -20.33 -10.76 19.82
CA HIS A 383 -19.94 -11.66 20.92
C HIS A 383 -18.50 -12.19 20.83
N ALA A 384 -17.71 -11.63 19.91
CA ALA A 384 -16.28 -11.88 19.79
C ALA A 384 -15.54 -10.55 19.68
N TYR A 385 -14.38 -10.47 20.31
CA TYR A 385 -13.61 -9.24 20.41
C TYR A 385 -12.12 -9.49 20.25
N GLN A 386 -11.44 -8.48 19.72
CA GLN A 386 -9.99 -8.41 19.65
C GLN A 386 -9.56 -6.96 19.93
N GLY A 387 -8.55 -6.78 20.77
CA GLY A 387 -8.05 -5.45 21.07
C GLY A 387 -7.24 -5.35 22.36
N TYR A 388 -6.74 -4.15 22.64
CA TYR A 388 -5.84 -3.90 23.76
C TYR A 388 -6.50 -3.97 25.13
N LEU A 389 -7.84 -3.99 25.20
CA LEU A 389 -8.56 -4.31 26.42
C LEU A 389 -8.16 -5.68 26.97
N PHE A 390 -7.93 -6.65 26.08
CA PHE A 390 -7.62 -8.03 26.46
C PHE A 390 -6.12 -8.31 26.47
N SER A 391 -5.44 -7.97 25.38
CA SER A 391 -3.99 -8.02 25.29
C SER A 391 -3.49 -7.28 24.06
N ARG A 392 -2.27 -6.72 24.17
CA ARG A 392 -1.47 -6.40 23.00
C ARG A 392 -1.00 -7.70 22.31
N PRO A 393 -0.61 -7.65 21.03
CA PRO A 393 0.07 -8.77 20.38
C PRO A 393 1.29 -9.22 21.19
N LEU A 394 1.43 -10.53 21.42
CA LEU A 394 2.48 -11.12 22.24
C LEU A 394 3.41 -12.01 21.40
N PRO A 395 4.71 -12.09 21.70
CA PRO A 395 5.55 -13.17 21.20
C PRO A 395 4.98 -14.53 21.59
N VAL A 396 5.26 -15.57 20.80
CA VAL A 396 4.72 -16.93 21.01
C VAL A 396 4.86 -17.44 22.45
N ALA A 397 6.02 -17.29 23.07
CA ALA A 397 6.27 -17.78 24.43
C ALA A 397 5.44 -17.05 25.49
N GLU A 398 5.20 -15.75 25.30
CA GLU A 398 4.34 -14.97 26.18
C GLU A 398 2.86 -15.30 25.95
N PHE A 399 2.48 -15.56 24.69
CA PHE A 399 1.14 -16.00 24.34
C PHE A 399 0.82 -17.39 24.91
N ASP A 400 1.79 -18.32 24.92
CA ASP A 400 1.64 -19.64 25.55
C ASP A 400 1.33 -19.52 27.05
N VAL A 401 2.04 -18.62 27.75
CA VAL A 401 1.77 -18.33 29.15
C VAL A 401 0.40 -17.66 29.34
N PHE A 402 0.01 -16.76 28.43
CA PHE A 402 -1.31 -16.13 28.43
C PHE A 402 -2.44 -17.17 28.30
N LEU A 403 -2.30 -18.13 27.39
CA LEU A 403 -3.26 -19.22 27.19
C LEU A 403 -3.40 -20.17 28.38
N GLN A 404 -2.38 -20.30 29.22
CA GLN A 404 -2.39 -21.17 30.41
C GLN A 404 -3.04 -20.53 31.64
N ARG A 405 -3.20 -19.20 31.64
CA ARG A 405 -3.78 -18.45 32.77
C ARG A 405 -5.31 -18.33 32.70
N GLN A 406 -5.90 -18.77 31.59
CA GLN A 406 -7.33 -18.97 31.42
C GLN A 406 -7.71 -20.39 31.79
#